data_AF-A0A356UG21-F1
#
_entry.id   AF-A0A356UG21-F1
#
_cell.length_a   1.000
_cell.length_b   1.000
_cell.length_c   1.000
_cell.angle_alpha   90.00
_cell.angle_beta   90.00
_cell.angle_gamma   90.00
#
_symmetry.space_group_name_H-M   'P 1'
#
loop_
_entity.id
_entity.type
_entity.pdbx_description
1 polymer ?
#
loop_
_entity_poly.entity_id
_entity_poly.type
_entity_poly.pdbx_seq_one_letter_code
_entity_poly.pdbx_strand_id
1 'polypeptide(L)'
;MKKTYLSNRIYKKDNFNISQVCLISNALIKFNQAKHKAYKLFLAEKNHKVKHNPSIHLKIKELFNFNDYWANSVVKEAKAQVSSQKELQKMYTAGVENQIRTKNVFVN
;
A
#
# COMPACT_ATOMS: atom_id res chain seq x y z
N MET A 1 18.97 2.59 -38.24
CA MET A 1 18.54 2.51 -36.81
C MET A 1 18.10 1.07 -36.52
N LYS A 2 18.88 0.27 -35.78
CA LYS A 2 18.54 -1.13 -35.46
C LYS A 2 17.39 -1.11 -34.45
N LYS A 3 16.18 -1.48 -34.87
CA LYS A 3 15.01 -1.50 -34.00
C LYS A 3 15.11 -2.72 -33.08
N THR A 4 15.29 -2.47 -31.78
CA THR A 4 15.31 -3.47 -30.70
C THR A 4 13.89 -3.94 -30.39
N TYR A 5 13.26 -4.66 -31.32
CA TYR A 5 11.93 -5.25 -31.12
C TYR A 5 11.94 -6.54 -30.30
N LEU A 6 13.13 -7.11 -30.13
CA LEU A 6 13.34 -8.34 -29.37
C LEU A 6 14.25 -7.98 -28.20
N SER A 7 13.69 -7.28 -27.20
CA SER A 7 14.19 -7.55 -25.86
C SER A 7 13.98 -9.05 -25.68
N ASN A 8 15.04 -9.81 -25.45
CA ASN A 8 14.90 -11.12 -24.82
C ASN A 8 14.28 -10.84 -23.45
N ARG A 9 12.95 -10.64 -23.38
CA ARG A 9 12.21 -10.83 -22.14
C ARG A 9 12.66 -12.20 -21.71
N ILE A 10 13.23 -12.26 -20.52
CA ILE A 10 13.75 -13.46 -19.88
C ILE A 10 12.53 -14.38 -19.68
N TYR A 11 12.07 -14.99 -20.76
CA TYR A 11 10.99 -15.95 -20.76
C TYR A 11 11.67 -17.28 -20.51
N LYS A 12 11.52 -17.72 -19.25
CA LYS A 12 11.41 -19.14 -18.90
C LYS A 12 12.59 -20.02 -19.36
N LYS A 13 13.81 -19.67 -18.98
CA LYS A 13 14.90 -20.67 -19.04
C LYS A 13 15.05 -21.43 -17.72
N ASP A 14 14.75 -20.77 -16.60
CA ASP A 14 14.70 -21.37 -15.27
C ASP A 14 13.23 -21.37 -14.81
N ASN A 15 12.50 -22.45 -15.13
CA ASN A 15 11.15 -22.63 -14.59
C ASN A 15 11.27 -22.78 -13.07
N PHE A 16 10.69 -21.83 -12.32
CA PHE A 16 10.51 -22.02 -10.87
C PHE A 16 9.79 -23.35 -10.65
N ASN A 17 10.33 -24.18 -9.77
CA ASN A 17 9.64 -25.40 -9.40
C ASN A 17 8.33 -25.05 -8.67
N ILE A 18 7.37 -25.96 -8.67
CA ILE A 18 6.03 -25.71 -8.08
C ILE A 18 6.17 -25.26 -6.61
N SER A 19 7.11 -25.83 -5.87
CA SER A 19 7.40 -25.44 -4.49
C SER A 19 7.81 -23.98 -4.35
N GLN A 20 8.72 -23.48 -5.19
CA GLN A 20 9.16 -22.09 -5.23
C GLN A 20 8.00 -21.16 -5.58
N VAL A 21 7.16 -21.53 -6.56
CA VAL A 21 5.96 -20.76 -6.91
C VAL A 21 5.01 -20.68 -5.72
N CYS A 22 4.76 -21.78 -5.02
CA CYS A 22 3.94 -21.81 -3.82
C CYS A 22 4.54 -20.96 -2.69
N LEU A 23 5.85 -21.04 -2.45
CA LEU A 23 6.54 -20.27 -1.43
C LEU A 23 6.45 -18.76 -1.69
N ILE A 24 6.68 -18.34 -2.94
CA ILE A 24 6.56 -16.93 -3.34
C ILE A 24 5.11 -16.47 -3.19
N SER A 25 4.14 -17.27 -3.64
CA SER A 25 2.72 -16.94 -3.52
C SER A 25 2.31 -16.78 -2.06
N ASN A 26 2.74 -17.70 -1.20
CA ASN A 26 2.47 -17.64 0.24
C ASN A 26 3.12 -16.41 0.89
N ALA A 27 4.35 -16.06 0.49
CA ALA A 27 5.03 -14.86 0.97
C ALA A 27 4.26 -13.58 0.57
N LEU A 28 3.79 -13.50 -0.68
CA LEU A 28 2.99 -12.37 -1.16
C LEU A 28 1.65 -12.26 -0.44
N ILE A 29 0.97 -13.38 -0.20
CA ILE A 29 -0.29 -13.40 0.56
C ILE A 29 -0.06 -12.89 1.99
N LYS A 30 0.94 -13.42 2.69
CA LYS A 30 1.29 -12.98 4.06
C LYS A 30 1.66 -11.51 4.09
N PHE A 31 2.44 -11.03 3.13
CA PHE A 31 2.82 -9.62 3.02
C PHE A 31 1.60 -8.72 2.83
N ASN A 32 0.67 -9.08 1.94
CA ASN A 32 -0.55 -8.31 1.71
C ASN A 32 -1.46 -8.28 2.95
N GLN A 33 -1.60 -9.41 3.65
CA GLN A 33 -2.33 -9.46 4.92
C GLN A 33 -1.70 -8.55 5.97
N ALA A 34 -0.37 -8.57 6.09
CA ALA A 34 0.37 -7.68 6.98
C ALA A 34 0.17 -6.21 6.63
N LYS A 35 0.21 -5.86 5.34
CA LYS A 35 -0.07 -4.50 4.85
C LYS A 35 -1.48 -4.05 5.21
N HIS A 36 -2.50 -4.87 4.97
CA HIS A 36 -3.87 -4.54 5.36
C HIS A 36 -4.02 -4.33 6.87
N LYS A 37 -3.33 -5.13 7.69
CA LYS A 37 -3.32 -4.96 9.15
C LYS A 37 -2.64 -3.65 9.56
N ALA A 38 -1.45 -3.38 9.03
CA ALA A 38 -0.70 -2.15 9.30
C ALA A 38 -1.50 -0.90 8.89
N TYR A 39 -2.15 -0.94 7.72
CA TYR A 39 -3.00 0.12 7.22
C TYR A 39 -4.18 0.42 8.19
N LYS A 40 -4.86 -0.63 8.68
CA LYS A 40 -5.94 -0.47 9.67
C LYS A 40 -5.43 0.15 10.98
N LEU A 41 -4.25 -0.25 11.44
CA LEU A 41 -3.63 0.35 12.63
C LEU A 41 -3.33 1.83 12.41
N PHE A 42 -2.72 2.19 11.27
CA PHE A 42 -2.46 3.60 10.94
C PHE A 42 -3.74 4.44 10.81
N LEU A 43 -4.82 3.89 10.25
CA LEU A 43 -6.11 4.56 10.24
C LEU A 43 -6.65 4.79 11.65
N ALA A 44 -6.51 3.81 12.54
CA ALA A 44 -6.94 3.94 13.93
C ALA A 44 -6.15 5.02 14.67
N GLU A 45 -4.82 5.08 14.48
CA GLU A 45 -3.99 6.16 15.05
C GLU A 45 -4.43 7.55 14.54
N LYS A 46 -4.73 7.65 13.24
CA LYS A 46 -5.11 8.92 12.60
C LYS A 46 -6.51 9.38 12.98
N ASN A 47 -7.49 8.48 12.99
CA ASN A 47 -8.90 8.82 13.19
C ASN A 47 -9.27 8.92 14.67
N HIS A 48 -8.69 8.06 15.51
CA HIS A 48 -9.05 7.95 16.93
C HIS A 48 -7.94 8.47 17.87
N LYS A 49 -6.85 9.01 17.33
CA LYS A 49 -5.68 9.50 18.11
C LYS A 49 -5.11 8.46 19.08
N VAL A 50 -5.33 7.18 18.77
CA VAL A 50 -4.79 6.07 19.56
C VAL A 50 -3.29 5.99 19.32
N LYS A 51 -2.50 5.82 20.38
CA LYS A 51 -1.09 5.47 20.26
C LYS A 51 -0.93 3.97 20.41
N HIS A 52 -0.25 3.32 19.48
CA HIS A 52 0.08 1.91 19.64
C HIS A 52 1.38 1.72 20.43
N ASN A 53 1.25 1.05 21.58
CA ASN A 53 2.37 0.47 22.32
C ASN A 53 2.15 -1.05 22.41
N PRO A 54 3.06 -1.92 21.93
CA PRO A 54 4.28 -1.59 21.16
C PRO A 54 3.96 -0.93 19.80
N SER A 55 4.99 -0.37 19.15
CA SER A 55 4.85 0.34 17.87
C SER A 55 4.21 -0.55 16.79
N ILE A 56 3.56 0.05 15.79
CA ILE A 56 2.96 -0.70 14.66
C ILE A 56 3.99 -1.65 14.01
N HIS A 57 5.24 -1.19 13.87
CA HIS A 57 6.32 -2.01 13.33
C HIS A 57 6.55 -3.29 14.15
N LEU A 58 6.71 -3.16 15.47
CA LEU A 58 6.91 -4.31 16.36
C LEU A 58 5.69 -5.24 16.36
N LYS A 59 4.47 -4.67 16.39
CA LYS A 59 3.23 -5.46 16.30
C LYS A 59 3.16 -6.30 15.02
N ILE A 60 3.53 -5.73 13.88
CA ILE A 60 3.52 -6.45 12.60
C ILE A 60 4.63 -7.49 12.54
N LYS A 61 5.82 -7.14 13.04
CA LYS A 61 6.97 -8.05 13.13
C LYS A 61 6.61 -9.31 13.92
N GLU A 62 6.05 -9.14 15.11
CA GLU A 62 5.64 -10.23 15.99
C GLU A 62 4.47 -11.03 15.41
N LEU A 63 3.42 -10.36 14.92
CA LEU A 63 2.20 -11.02 14.45
C LEU A 63 2.43 -11.90 13.21
N PHE A 64 3.32 -11.50 12.31
CA PHE A 64 3.60 -12.23 11.07
C PHE A 64 4.94 -12.98 11.07
N ASN A 65 5.65 -12.95 12.21
CA ASN A 65 7.00 -13.49 12.36
C ASN A 65 7.95 -13.02 11.24
N PHE A 66 7.92 -11.71 10.98
CA PHE A 66 8.75 -11.08 9.95
C PHE A 66 10.10 -10.67 10.52
N ASN A 67 11.10 -10.60 9.66
CA ASN A 67 12.33 -9.89 9.99
C ASN A 67 12.11 -8.37 9.85
N ASP A 68 13.08 -7.57 10.30
CA ASP A 68 12.96 -6.11 10.28
C ASP A 68 12.82 -5.55 8.88
N TYR A 69 13.43 -6.17 7.87
CA TYR A 69 13.29 -5.76 6.49
C TYR A 69 11.83 -5.85 6.03
N TRP A 70 11.21 -7.02 6.18
CA TRP A 70 9.81 -7.23 5.78
C TRP A 70 8.85 -6.37 6.58
N ALA A 71 9.03 -6.28 7.90
CA ALA A 71 8.20 -5.43 8.75
C ALA A 71 8.31 -3.94 8.37
N ASN A 72 9.52 -3.45 8.06
CA ASN A 72 9.72 -2.08 7.60
C ASN A 72 9.07 -1.81 6.24
N SER A 73 9.19 -2.74 5.29
CA SER A 73 8.56 -2.62 3.98
C SER A 73 7.04 -2.55 4.09
N VAL A 74 6.43 -3.44 4.88
CA VAL A 74 4.99 -3.41 5.17
C VAL A 74 4.56 -2.06 5.74
N VAL A 75 5.28 -1.57 6.75
CA VAL A 75 4.97 -0.31 7.42
C VAL A 75 5.07 0.87 6.47
N LYS A 76 6.11 0.92 5.63
CA LYS A 76 6.29 1.97 4.63
C LYS A 76 5.18 1.97 3.59
N GLU A 77 4.83 0.82 3.03
CA GLU A 77 3.75 0.71 2.05
C GLU A 77 2.40 1.09 2.64
N ALA A 78 2.07 0.59 3.83
CA ALA A 78 0.82 0.93 4.50
C ALA A 78 0.71 2.43 4.79
N LYS A 79 1.81 3.06 5.26
CA LYS A 79 1.87 4.50 5.51
C LYS A 79 1.71 5.31 4.22
N ALA A 80 2.35 4.88 3.13
CA ALA A 80 2.20 5.50 1.81
C ALA A 80 0.74 5.44 1.33
N GLN A 81 0.07 4.30 1.51
CA GLN A 81 -1.34 4.13 1.14
C GLN A 81 -2.27 5.06 1.95
N VAL A 82 -2.03 5.22 3.26
CA VAL A 82 -2.78 6.19 4.09
C VAL A 82 -2.54 7.64 3.64
N SER A 83 -1.31 7.97 3.23
CA SER A 83 -0.99 9.31 2.70
C SER A 83 -1.70 9.57 1.38
N SER A 84 -1.62 8.63 0.44
CA SER A 84 -2.26 8.72 -0.87
C SER A 84 -3.78 8.92 -0.75
N GLN A 85 -4.43 8.18 0.15
CA GLN A 85 -5.87 8.37 0.37
C GLN A 85 -6.21 9.71 1.01
N LYS A 86 -5.34 10.24 1.88
CA LYS A 86 -5.52 11.59 2.46
C LYS A 86 -5.48 12.65 1.36
N GLU A 87 -4.53 12.54 0.44
CA GLU A 87 -4.42 13.44 -0.71
C GLU A 87 -5.62 13.32 -1.63
N LEU A 88 -6.02 12.08 -1.94
CA LEU A 88 -7.20 11.82 -2.75
C LEU A 88 -8.46 12.45 -2.14
N GLN A 89 -8.68 12.30 -0.83
CA GLN A 89 -9.79 12.91 -0.12
C GLN A 89 -9.77 14.44 -0.24
N LYS A 90 -8.60 15.07 -0.07
CA LYS A 90 -8.46 16.53 -0.24
C LYS A 90 -8.82 16.99 -1.65
N MET A 91 -8.37 16.28 -2.68
CA MET A 91 -8.71 16.62 -4.06
C MET A 91 -10.22 16.51 -4.31
N TYR A 92 -10.86 15.46 -3.78
CA TYR A 92 -12.32 15.32 -3.88
C TYR A 92 -13.06 16.45 -3.18
N THR A 93 -12.67 16.80 -1.95
CA THR A 93 -13.27 17.92 -1.22
C THR A 93 -13.13 19.23 -1.98
N ALA A 94 -11.93 19.55 -2.47
CA ALA A 94 -11.70 20.75 -3.28
C ALA A 94 -12.52 20.76 -4.58
N GLY A 95 -12.69 19.59 -5.22
CA GLY A 95 -13.57 19.45 -6.39
C GLY A 95 -15.03 19.75 -6.07
N VAL A 96 -15.55 19.23 -4.97
CA VAL A 96 -16.94 19.48 -4.52
C VAL A 96 -17.14 20.95 -4.13
N GLU A 97 -16.20 21.56 -3.41
CA GLU A 97 -16.24 22.99 -3.04
C GLU A 97 -16.26 23.88 -4.29
N ASN A 98 -15.45 23.56 -5.31
CA ASN A 98 -15.47 24.26 -6.57
C ASN A 98 -16.83 24.15 -7.27
N GLN A 99 -17.43 22.96 -7.32
CA GLN A 99 -18.76 22.77 -7.92
C GLN A 99 -19.85 23.58 -7.22
N ILE A 100 -19.83 23.61 -5.88
CA ILE A 100 -20.76 24.43 -5.08
C ILE A 100 -20.57 25.91 -5.42
N ARG A 101 -19.32 26.38 -5.44
CA ARG A 101 -18.99 27.77 -5.78
C ARG A 101 -19.49 28.13 -7.17
N THR A 102 -19.25 27.29 -8.17
CA THR A 102 -19.69 27.54 -9.54
C THR A 102 -21.21 27.56 -9.64
N LYS A 103 -21.93 26.63 -8.98
CA LYS A 103 -23.40 26.64 -8.95
C LYS A 103 -23.96 27.92 -8.32
N ASN A 104 -23.38 28.38 -7.21
CA ASN A 104 -23.82 29.61 -6.54
C ASN A 104 -23.57 30.88 -7.35
N VAL A 105 -22.60 30.87 -8.27
CA VAL A 105 -22.34 31.96 -9.22
C VAL A 105 -23.39 32.01 -10.34
N PHE A 106 -24.02 30.89 -10.70
CA PHE A 106 -25.06 30.83 -11.73
C PHE A 106 -26.50 31.05 -11.22
N VAL A 107 -26.67 31.17 -9.90
CA VAL A 107 -27.99 31.37 -9.24
C VAL A 107 -28.19 32.83 -8.81
N ASN A 108 -27.15 33.67 -8.90
CA ASN A 108 -27.23 35.13 -8.75
C ASN A 108 -27.08 35.81 -10.12
#